data_AF-A0A8C1NLH5-F1
#
_entry.id   AF-A0A8C1NLH5-F1
#
_cell.length_a   1.000
_cell.length_b   1.000
_cell.length_c   1.000
_cell.angle_alpha   90.00
_cell.angle_beta   90.00
_cell.angle_gamma   90.00
#
_symmetry.space_group_name_H-M   'P 1'
#
loop_
_entity.id
_entity.type
_entity.pdbx_description
1 polymer ?
#
loop_
_entity_poly.entity_id
_entity_poly.type
_entity_poly.pdbx_seq_one_letter_code
_entity_poly.pdbx_strand_id
1 'polypeptide(L)'
;PDCPPLGLETLKIDDFQLHASSMRHYGLGPHRGRLNIQGGLYEDDMYDGGWCAGRSDPLQWFEVDARRLMKFTGVVTQGRSSLWLSDWVSSYKVLLSNDSHSWVTLKNGSRDLIFSANREKEIPVLNLFPKPVVARYIRINPRSWYASGGICMRVEIMGCPMPGDQSVNEVTTTDNLDFRHHSYKEMRQLMKVVNEMCPKITRIYNIGKSYNGQKLYAIEISDNPGEHELGEPEFRYTAGSHGNEVLGRELLLLLMQFMCQEYLSGNTRIRRLVDETRIHLLPSINPDGYEKASEAGSELSGWSLGRWSQDGLDIHHNFPDLNSVLWEAEARRWVPRKFHNHHVPIPDWYRSTNATVAVETRALVSWMEKIPFVLGGNLQGGELVVTFPFDRTRSVTALREATPTADDHVFRWLAFSYASTHRLMTDGNRRVCHTDDFTKEDGTINGALWHTAAGSMNDFSYLHTNCFELSMYVGCDKFPHETELPEEWENNRESLLVFMEQVHRGIKGVVRDVQGKGIANAIISVEGINHDIRTASDGDYWRLLNPGEYRVTVRAEGFSVSSKVCAVGYDIGASSCDFVLGRSNLSRIREIMQKFNKQPISMRQRLRQRRLLDT
;
A
#
# COMPACT_ATOMS: atom_id res chain seq x y z
N PRO A 1 15.21 -30.94 -2.90
CA PRO A 1 14.66 -29.66 -2.44
C PRO A 1 15.76 -28.62 -2.37
N ASP A 2 15.57 -27.52 -3.10
CA ASP A 2 16.43 -26.33 -3.01
C ASP A 2 16.15 -25.67 -1.65
N CYS A 3 17.20 -25.30 -0.92
CA CYS A 3 17.04 -24.63 0.37
C CYS A 3 16.58 -23.17 0.15
N PRO A 4 15.78 -22.58 1.06
CA PRO A 4 15.32 -21.19 0.99
C PRO A 4 16.47 -20.19 1.21
N PRO A 5 16.24 -18.88 0.97
CA PRO A 5 17.14 -17.83 1.43
C PRO A 5 17.28 -17.86 2.95
N LEU A 6 18.44 -17.43 3.47
CA LEU A 6 18.67 -17.35 4.91
C LEU A 6 18.02 -16.11 5.54
N GLY A 7 17.68 -15.11 4.72
CA GLY A 7 17.02 -13.88 5.14
C GLY A 7 18.02 -12.75 5.41
N LEU A 8 18.98 -12.56 4.50
CA LEU A 8 19.77 -11.34 4.47
C LEU A 8 18.89 -10.15 4.04
N GLU A 9 18.02 -10.35 3.05
CA GLU A 9 17.06 -9.33 2.57
C GLU A 9 15.96 -9.02 3.60
N THR A 10 15.32 -10.06 4.15
CA THR A 10 14.27 -9.96 5.17
C THR A 10 14.77 -9.58 6.57
N LEU A 11 16.07 -9.37 6.73
CA LEU A 11 16.74 -8.99 7.98
C LEU A 11 16.70 -10.04 9.08
N LYS A 12 16.29 -11.28 8.79
CA LYS A 12 16.37 -12.42 9.70
C LYS A 12 17.80 -12.74 10.14
N ILE A 13 18.77 -12.46 9.27
CA ILE A 13 20.19 -12.46 9.63
C ILE A 13 20.52 -11.12 10.27
N ASP A 14 20.94 -11.13 11.53
CA ASP A 14 21.32 -9.90 12.25
C ASP A 14 22.65 -9.31 11.74
N ASP A 15 22.86 -8.01 11.93
CA ASP A 15 24.08 -7.32 11.48
C ASP A 15 25.37 -7.89 12.10
N PHE A 16 25.31 -8.45 13.32
CA PHE A 16 26.48 -9.07 13.97
C PHE A 16 26.83 -10.44 13.41
N GLN A 17 25.97 -11.05 12.59
CA GLN A 17 26.27 -12.27 11.84
C GLN A 17 27.03 -11.98 10.54
N LEU A 18 27.22 -10.70 10.20
CA LEU A 18 27.83 -10.26 8.96
C LEU A 18 29.22 -9.67 9.22
N HIS A 19 30.24 -10.21 8.57
CA HIS A 19 31.62 -9.76 8.67
C HIS A 19 32.24 -9.53 7.30
N ALA A 20 33.30 -8.73 7.25
CA ALA A 20 34.06 -8.52 6.03
C ALA A 20 35.54 -8.32 6.32
N SER A 21 36.38 -8.61 5.34
CA SER A 21 37.83 -8.37 5.40
C SER A 21 38.18 -6.91 5.62
N SER A 22 37.41 -6.01 5.02
CA SER A 22 37.52 -4.57 5.15
C SER A 22 36.22 -3.91 4.70
N MET A 23 36.05 -2.63 5.02
CA MET A 23 34.96 -1.80 4.52
C MET A 23 35.51 -0.42 4.14
N ARG A 24 34.95 0.20 3.11
CA ARG A 24 35.36 1.54 2.65
C ARG A 24 35.01 2.62 3.68
N HIS A 25 33.79 2.59 4.20
CA HIS A 25 33.31 3.37 5.35
C HIS A 25 32.09 2.65 5.94
N TYR A 26 31.56 3.17 7.05
CA TYR A 26 30.44 2.55 7.78
C TYR A 26 29.22 2.33 6.88
N GLY A 27 28.77 3.35 6.15
CA GLY A 27 27.63 3.25 5.22
C GLY A 27 27.77 2.20 4.10
N LEU A 28 28.98 1.65 3.89
CA LEU A 28 29.28 0.55 2.95
C LEU A 28 29.82 -0.71 3.67
N GLY A 29 29.46 -0.88 4.94
CA GLY A 29 29.89 -2.00 5.78
C GLY A 29 29.19 -3.33 5.45
N PRO A 30 29.60 -4.44 6.10
CA PRO A 30 28.99 -5.75 5.86
C PRO A 30 27.49 -5.80 6.18
N HIS A 31 27.01 -4.99 7.14
CA HIS A 31 25.58 -4.85 7.44
C HIS A 31 24.73 -4.34 6.26
N ARG A 32 25.38 -3.82 5.21
CA ARG A 32 24.78 -3.37 3.95
C ARG A 32 24.97 -4.35 2.80
N GLY A 33 25.70 -5.46 2.99
CA GLY A 33 25.91 -6.48 1.97
C GLY A 33 24.71 -7.40 1.71
N ARG A 34 23.49 -6.89 1.93
CA ARG A 34 22.22 -7.64 1.85
C ARG A 34 21.60 -7.47 0.48
N LEU A 35 21.04 -8.54 -0.06
CA LEU A 35 20.30 -8.49 -1.32
C LEU A 35 19.25 -7.38 -1.29
N ASN A 36 19.09 -6.69 -2.41
CA ASN A 36 18.09 -5.65 -2.63
C ASN A 36 18.13 -4.44 -1.68
N ILE A 37 19.11 -4.31 -0.78
CA ILE A 37 19.22 -3.11 0.06
C ILE A 37 19.36 -1.84 -0.81
N GLN A 38 18.63 -0.78 -0.48
CA GLN A 38 18.70 0.51 -1.16
C GLN A 38 19.65 1.47 -0.46
N GLY A 39 20.41 2.24 -1.25
CA GLY A 39 21.22 3.35 -0.76
C GLY A 39 20.43 4.64 -0.65
N GLY A 40 20.97 5.61 0.10
CA GLY A 40 20.46 6.97 0.14
C GLY A 40 20.51 7.69 -1.21
N LEU A 41 19.88 8.87 -1.27
CA LEU A 41 19.83 9.68 -2.49
C LEU A 41 21.18 10.33 -2.81
N TYR A 42 22.00 10.61 -1.78
CA TYR A 42 23.28 11.27 -1.91
C TYR A 42 24.43 10.31 -1.59
N GLU A 43 25.56 10.49 -2.27
CA GLU A 43 26.79 9.76 -1.92
C GLU A 43 27.27 10.20 -0.53
N ASP A 44 27.89 9.26 0.19
CA ASP A 44 28.35 9.43 1.58
C ASP A 44 27.21 9.69 2.60
N ASP A 45 25.96 9.38 2.24
CA ASP A 45 24.87 9.25 3.21
C ASP A 45 25.25 8.23 4.29
N MET A 46 24.62 8.32 5.46
CA MET A 46 24.87 7.39 6.57
C MET A 46 24.73 5.92 6.15
N TYR A 47 23.89 5.65 5.16
CA TYR A 47 23.56 4.32 4.65
C TYR A 47 23.57 4.28 3.12
N ASP A 48 24.54 3.55 2.54
CA ASP A 48 24.66 3.31 1.10
C ASP A 48 24.14 1.92 0.69
N GLY A 49 24.03 1.65 -0.61
CA GLY A 49 23.34 0.45 -1.13
C GLY A 49 24.20 -0.80 -1.33
N GLY A 50 25.11 -1.15 -0.40
CA GLY A 50 25.88 -2.39 -0.51
C GLY A 50 27.08 -2.48 0.44
N TRP A 51 27.70 -3.66 0.54
CA TRP A 51 29.05 -3.76 1.12
C TRP A 51 30.08 -3.40 0.06
N CYS A 52 31.01 -2.51 0.38
CA CYS A 52 32.19 -2.24 -0.45
C CYS A 52 33.48 -2.43 0.36
N ALA A 53 34.42 -3.20 -0.20
CA ALA A 53 35.71 -3.41 0.42
C ALA A 53 36.54 -2.11 0.44
N GLY A 54 37.36 -1.94 1.48
CA GLY A 54 38.25 -0.78 1.60
C GLY A 54 39.48 -0.83 0.69
N ARG A 55 39.75 -1.98 0.05
CA ARG A 55 40.85 -2.18 -0.90
C ARG A 55 40.39 -3.03 -2.08
N SER A 56 40.91 -2.74 -3.26
CA SER A 56 40.61 -3.49 -4.49
C SER A 56 41.70 -4.53 -4.76
N ASP A 57 41.71 -5.60 -3.96
CA ASP A 57 42.63 -6.72 -4.12
C ASP A 57 41.92 -8.09 -3.94
N PRO A 58 42.51 -9.21 -4.36
CA PRO A 58 41.85 -10.51 -4.27
C PRO A 58 41.79 -11.14 -2.87
N LEU A 59 42.24 -10.45 -1.82
CA LEU A 59 42.21 -10.90 -0.43
C LEU A 59 40.90 -10.52 0.29
N GLN A 60 40.02 -9.77 -0.38
CA GLN A 60 38.78 -9.30 0.21
C GLN A 60 37.72 -10.40 0.32
N TRP A 61 36.88 -10.34 1.35
CA TRP A 61 35.78 -11.29 1.54
C TRP A 61 34.63 -10.69 2.33
N PHE A 62 33.42 -11.20 2.05
CA PHE A 62 32.19 -11.01 2.81
C PHE A 62 31.81 -12.33 3.47
N GLU A 63 31.45 -12.32 4.74
CA GLU A 63 31.18 -13.52 5.55
C GLU A 63 29.81 -13.46 6.20
N VAL A 64 29.14 -14.62 6.24
CA VAL A 64 27.90 -14.83 6.98
C VAL A 64 28.12 -15.97 7.99
N ASP A 65 27.86 -15.70 9.27
CA ASP A 65 27.75 -16.71 10.33
C ASP A 65 26.28 -17.17 10.45
N ALA A 66 26.00 -18.42 10.07
CA ALA A 66 24.66 -18.97 10.20
C ALA A 66 24.28 -19.38 11.64
N ARG A 67 25.17 -19.17 12.62
CA ARG A 67 25.12 -19.55 14.05
C ARG A 67 25.04 -21.04 14.37
N ARG A 68 24.58 -21.84 13.42
CA ARG A 68 24.46 -23.30 13.48
C ARG A 68 24.96 -23.93 12.19
N LEU A 69 25.09 -25.26 12.20
CA LEU A 69 25.41 -25.99 10.97
C LEU A 69 24.23 -25.92 10.01
N MET A 70 24.47 -25.39 8.82
CA MET A 70 23.52 -25.27 7.75
C MET A 70 24.02 -26.03 6.53
N LYS A 71 23.07 -26.57 5.75
CA LYS A 71 23.34 -27.09 4.42
C LYS A 71 23.22 -25.95 3.41
N PHE A 72 24.34 -25.40 2.95
CA PHE A 72 24.37 -24.35 1.94
C PHE A 72 24.24 -24.94 0.53
N THR A 73 23.45 -24.28 -0.32
CA THR A 73 23.15 -24.75 -1.69
C THR A 73 23.45 -23.72 -2.77
N GLY A 74 23.62 -22.44 -2.44
CA GLY A 74 23.86 -21.42 -3.44
C GLY A 74 24.03 -20.02 -2.84
N VAL A 75 24.32 -19.07 -3.72
CA VAL A 75 24.51 -17.66 -3.39
C VAL A 75 23.87 -16.83 -4.49
N VAL A 76 23.09 -15.82 -4.11
CA VAL A 76 22.62 -14.76 -5.00
C VAL A 76 23.52 -13.55 -4.79
N THR A 77 23.99 -12.96 -5.89
CA THR A 77 24.80 -11.73 -5.84
C THR A 77 24.15 -10.60 -6.63
N GLN A 78 24.33 -9.37 -6.17
CA GLN A 78 23.85 -8.14 -6.82
C GLN A 78 24.91 -7.04 -6.63
N GLY A 79 24.99 -6.06 -7.54
CA GLY A 79 25.93 -4.93 -7.39
C GLY A 79 25.44 -3.88 -6.40
N ARG A 80 26.17 -2.78 -6.22
CA ARG A 80 25.76 -1.68 -5.31
C ARG A 80 24.55 -0.92 -5.85
N SER A 81 23.54 -0.69 -5.02
CA SER A 81 22.50 0.34 -5.27
C SER A 81 23.10 1.73 -5.04
N SER A 82 23.15 2.53 -6.11
CA SER A 82 23.53 3.94 -6.11
C SER A 82 22.96 4.60 -7.36
N LEU A 83 22.50 5.84 -7.27
CA LEU A 83 22.10 6.61 -8.44
C LEU A 83 23.29 7.12 -9.27
N TRP A 84 24.46 7.26 -8.63
CA TRP A 84 25.61 7.99 -9.18
C TRP A 84 26.76 7.07 -9.59
N LEU A 85 26.92 5.95 -8.89
CA LEU A 85 28.04 5.04 -9.06
C LEU A 85 27.58 3.65 -9.54
N SER A 86 28.54 2.96 -10.13
CA SER A 86 28.38 1.67 -10.77
C SER A 86 29.48 0.75 -10.29
N ASP A 87 29.16 -0.11 -9.32
CA ASP A 87 30.10 -1.02 -8.69
C ASP A 87 29.48 -2.42 -8.57
N TRP A 88 30.20 -3.45 -9.03
CA TRP A 88 29.78 -4.84 -8.83
C TRP A 88 30.94 -5.82 -8.96
N VAL A 89 30.82 -6.95 -8.26
CA VAL A 89 31.68 -8.12 -8.43
C VAL A 89 31.25 -8.92 -9.66
N SER A 90 32.20 -9.29 -10.51
CA SER A 90 31.96 -10.04 -11.75
C SER A 90 32.35 -11.52 -11.66
N SER A 91 33.20 -11.89 -10.70
CA SER A 91 33.42 -13.29 -10.33
C SER A 91 33.89 -13.43 -8.88
N TYR A 92 33.60 -14.58 -8.27
CA TYR A 92 34.00 -14.88 -6.89
C TYR A 92 34.28 -16.37 -6.65
N LYS A 93 34.93 -16.67 -5.53
CA LYS A 93 35.03 -18.02 -4.95
C LYS A 93 34.20 -18.09 -3.67
N VAL A 94 33.78 -19.29 -3.30
CA VAL A 94 33.12 -19.55 -2.02
C VAL A 94 34.06 -20.33 -1.12
N LEU A 95 34.21 -19.88 0.12
CA LEU A 95 34.95 -20.57 1.17
C LEU A 95 34.00 -20.90 2.32
N LEU A 96 34.16 -22.06 2.93
CA LEU A 96 33.29 -22.56 4.00
C LEU A 96 34.12 -22.94 5.22
N SER A 97 33.54 -22.78 6.42
CA SER A 97 34.21 -23.11 7.67
C SER A 97 33.21 -23.53 8.76
N ASN A 98 33.69 -24.31 9.72
CA ASN A 98 32.94 -24.68 10.93
C ASN A 98 33.40 -23.92 12.18
N ASP A 99 34.58 -23.27 12.13
CA ASP A 99 35.26 -22.67 13.28
C ASP A 99 35.64 -21.19 13.06
N SER A 100 35.38 -20.63 11.87
CA SER A 100 35.80 -19.31 11.37
C SER A 100 37.33 -19.11 11.21
N HIS A 101 38.14 -20.13 11.52
CA HIS A 101 39.61 -20.10 11.41
C HIS A 101 40.12 -20.91 10.23
N SER A 102 39.60 -22.12 10.04
CA SER A 102 39.99 -23.07 9.01
C SER A 102 39.01 -22.99 7.84
N TRP A 103 39.48 -22.57 6.68
CA TRP A 103 38.64 -22.32 5.51
C TRP A 103 38.90 -23.30 4.37
N VAL A 104 37.83 -23.87 3.83
CA VAL A 104 37.86 -24.77 2.68
C VAL A 104 37.18 -24.10 1.49
N THR A 105 37.94 -23.88 0.42
CA THR A 105 37.39 -23.37 -0.85
C THR A 105 36.56 -24.43 -1.55
N LEU A 106 35.40 -24.04 -2.09
CA LEU A 106 34.58 -24.92 -2.92
C LEU A 106 35.32 -25.23 -4.23
N LYS A 107 35.36 -26.50 -4.63
CA LYS A 107 36.16 -26.99 -5.76
C LYS A 107 35.32 -27.65 -6.83
N ASN A 108 35.79 -27.58 -8.07
CA ASN A 108 35.36 -28.41 -9.18
C ASN A 108 36.50 -29.36 -9.56
N GLY A 109 36.42 -30.60 -9.08
CA GLY A 109 37.54 -31.53 -9.12
C GLY A 109 38.71 -31.05 -8.26
N SER A 110 39.88 -30.85 -8.86
CA SER A 110 41.09 -30.40 -8.17
C SER A 110 41.26 -28.87 -8.13
N ARG A 111 40.49 -28.12 -8.93
CA ARG A 111 40.61 -26.66 -9.04
C ARG A 111 39.57 -25.95 -8.19
N ASP A 112 39.92 -24.79 -7.66
CA ASP A 112 38.96 -23.90 -7.02
C ASP A 112 37.86 -23.52 -8.01
N LEU A 113 36.61 -23.62 -7.57
CA LEU A 113 35.48 -23.21 -8.38
C LEU A 113 35.35 -21.68 -8.33
N ILE A 114 35.30 -21.06 -9.50
CA ILE A 114 35.06 -19.63 -9.69
C ILE A 114 33.67 -19.47 -10.31
N PHE A 115 32.80 -18.74 -9.64
CA PHE A 115 31.47 -18.41 -10.11
C PHE A 115 31.49 -17.11 -10.92
N SER A 116 30.74 -17.08 -12.02
CA SER A 116 30.44 -15.83 -12.73
C SER A 116 29.31 -15.11 -11.99
N ALA A 117 29.54 -13.85 -11.65
CA ALA A 117 28.61 -13.03 -10.88
C ALA A 117 27.95 -12.00 -11.79
N ASN A 118 27.83 -10.76 -11.32
CA ASN A 118 27.06 -9.73 -11.97
C ASN A 118 27.77 -9.12 -13.18
N ARG A 119 26.96 -8.62 -14.12
CA ARG A 119 27.40 -7.85 -15.29
C ARG A 119 26.97 -6.39 -15.23
N GLU A 120 26.07 -6.08 -14.32
CA GLU A 120 25.55 -4.76 -13.98
C GLU A 120 25.16 -4.77 -12.49
N LYS A 121 24.50 -3.72 -11.97
CA LYS A 121 24.35 -3.52 -10.53
C LYS A 121 22.98 -3.86 -9.93
N GLU A 122 21.94 -3.95 -10.75
CA GLU A 122 20.53 -4.07 -10.31
C GLU A 122 19.98 -5.49 -10.40
N ILE A 123 20.42 -6.31 -11.36
CA ILE A 123 19.88 -7.65 -11.61
C ILE A 123 20.59 -8.67 -10.71
N PRO A 124 19.85 -9.37 -9.82
CA PRO A 124 20.41 -10.45 -9.02
C PRO A 124 20.87 -11.63 -9.89
N VAL A 125 21.92 -12.32 -9.46
CA VAL A 125 22.46 -13.51 -10.14
C VAL A 125 22.59 -14.65 -9.15
N LEU A 126 21.78 -15.70 -9.34
CA LEU A 126 21.86 -16.94 -8.58
C LEU A 126 22.97 -17.86 -9.13
N ASN A 127 23.83 -18.33 -8.23
CA ASN A 127 24.78 -19.41 -8.49
C ASN A 127 24.54 -20.55 -7.52
N LEU A 128 24.13 -21.71 -8.05
CA LEU A 128 23.97 -22.93 -7.28
C LEU A 128 25.28 -23.68 -7.15
N PHE A 129 25.48 -24.31 -5.98
CA PHE A 129 26.64 -25.15 -5.75
C PHE A 129 26.45 -26.49 -6.48
N PRO A 130 27.52 -27.06 -7.08
CA PRO A 130 27.43 -28.37 -7.74
C PRO A 130 26.94 -29.48 -6.80
N LYS A 131 27.23 -29.35 -5.51
CA LYS A 131 26.73 -30.20 -4.43
C LYS A 131 26.49 -29.34 -3.20
N PRO A 132 25.43 -29.59 -2.42
CA PRO A 132 25.24 -28.93 -1.13
C PRO A 132 26.41 -29.20 -0.19
N VAL A 133 26.80 -28.20 0.61
CA VAL A 133 27.90 -28.32 1.58
C VAL A 133 27.40 -27.92 2.97
N VAL A 134 27.75 -28.72 3.97
CA VAL A 134 27.39 -28.45 5.37
C VAL A 134 28.51 -27.65 6.02
N ALA A 135 28.18 -26.48 6.54
CA ALA A 135 29.09 -25.64 7.30
C ALA A 135 28.32 -24.65 8.19
N ARG A 136 29.01 -23.95 9.09
CA ARG A 136 28.41 -22.85 9.86
C ARG A 136 28.65 -21.48 9.20
N TYR A 137 29.85 -21.29 8.67
CA TYR A 137 30.28 -20.03 8.08
C TYR A 137 30.45 -20.16 6.58
N ILE A 138 30.08 -19.12 5.86
CA ILE A 138 30.29 -18.98 4.42
C ILE A 138 30.95 -17.64 4.11
N ARG A 139 31.98 -17.67 3.26
CA ARG A 139 32.70 -16.50 2.76
C ARG A 139 32.57 -16.40 1.25
N ILE A 140 32.19 -15.23 0.77
CA ILE A 140 32.25 -14.84 -0.63
C ILE A 140 33.54 -14.06 -0.84
N ASN A 141 34.46 -14.59 -1.66
CA ASN A 141 35.76 -13.99 -1.96
C ASN A 141 35.78 -13.48 -3.43
N PRO A 142 35.61 -12.16 -3.66
CA PRO A 142 35.68 -11.56 -4.99
C PRO A 142 37.02 -11.83 -5.70
N ARG A 143 36.95 -12.14 -6.98
CA ARG A 143 38.12 -12.44 -7.84
C ARG A 143 38.30 -11.43 -8.97
N SER A 144 37.19 -10.92 -9.49
CA SER A 144 37.16 -9.82 -10.45
C SER A 144 35.93 -8.95 -10.20
N TRP A 145 36.00 -7.69 -10.62
CA TRP A 145 34.95 -6.68 -10.45
C TRP A 145 34.92 -5.77 -11.67
N TYR A 146 33.95 -4.86 -11.72
CA TYR A 146 33.86 -3.86 -12.78
C TYR A 146 35.13 -3.00 -12.84
N ALA A 147 35.74 -2.89 -14.03
CA ALA A 147 37.07 -2.29 -14.19
C ALA A 147 37.14 -0.81 -13.79
N SER A 148 36.02 -0.07 -13.92
CA SER A 148 35.93 1.34 -13.53
C SER A 148 35.29 1.56 -12.15
N GLY A 149 35.07 0.48 -11.39
CA GLY A 149 34.46 0.51 -10.06
C GLY A 149 35.29 -0.22 -8.99
N GLY A 150 34.69 -0.42 -7.83
CA GLY A 150 35.27 -1.13 -6.69
C GLY A 150 34.73 -2.55 -6.50
N ILE A 151 35.28 -3.23 -5.48
CA ILE A 151 34.70 -4.47 -4.96
C ILE A 151 33.50 -4.10 -4.11
N CYS A 152 32.32 -4.11 -4.72
CA CYS A 152 31.05 -3.91 -4.03
C CYS A 152 30.06 -5.01 -4.39
N MET A 153 29.29 -5.46 -3.40
CA MET A 153 28.23 -6.42 -3.63
C MET A 153 27.16 -6.43 -2.52
N ARG A 154 26.00 -6.92 -2.91
CA ARG A 154 24.86 -7.32 -2.10
C ARG A 154 24.68 -8.84 -2.29
N VAL A 155 24.27 -9.54 -1.24
CA VAL A 155 24.28 -11.01 -1.19
C VAL A 155 23.02 -11.55 -0.52
N GLU A 156 22.53 -12.68 -1.01
CA GLU A 156 21.67 -13.61 -0.27
C GLU A 156 22.28 -15.02 -0.33
N ILE A 157 22.11 -15.79 0.73
CA ILE A 157 22.64 -17.15 0.85
C ILE A 157 21.49 -18.14 0.83
N MET A 158 21.59 -19.17 0.00
CA MET A 158 20.62 -20.25 -0.02
C MET A 158 21.10 -21.37 0.93
N GLY A 159 20.30 -21.69 1.94
CA GLY A 159 20.68 -22.71 2.93
C GLY A 159 19.55 -23.15 3.85
N CYS A 160 19.63 -24.40 4.32
CA CYS A 160 18.61 -24.97 5.19
C CYS A 160 19.20 -25.66 6.43
N PRO A 161 18.46 -25.68 7.56
CA PRO A 161 18.90 -26.34 8.78
C PRO A 161 19.16 -27.83 8.58
N MET A 162 20.07 -28.39 9.37
CA MET A 162 20.32 -29.83 9.38
C MET A 162 19.14 -30.59 10.02
N PRO A 163 18.80 -31.81 9.54
CA PRO A 163 17.73 -32.60 10.13
C PRO A 163 17.95 -32.85 11.64
N GLY A 164 16.95 -32.52 12.46
CA GLY A 164 17.00 -32.65 13.92
C GLY A 164 17.37 -31.38 14.69
N ASP A 165 17.79 -30.31 14.01
CA ASP A 165 17.96 -28.98 14.58
C ASP A 165 16.66 -28.18 14.37
N GLN A 166 15.68 -28.39 15.26
CA GLN A 166 14.45 -27.60 15.23
C GLN A 166 14.77 -26.18 15.67
N SER A 167 14.41 -25.19 14.85
CA SER A 167 14.58 -23.80 15.24
C SER A 167 13.64 -23.49 16.40
N VAL A 168 14.20 -23.07 17.54
CA VAL A 168 13.44 -22.78 18.78
C VAL A 168 12.52 -21.54 18.60
N ASN A 169 12.63 -20.82 17.47
CA ASN A 169 11.99 -19.54 17.22
C ASN A 169 11.21 -19.49 15.89
N GLU A 170 10.87 -20.62 15.26
CA GLU A 170 9.96 -20.58 14.10
C GLU A 170 8.56 -20.17 14.57
N VAL A 171 8.08 -19.02 14.07
CA VAL A 171 6.70 -18.57 14.29
C VAL A 171 5.78 -19.60 13.63
N THR A 172 5.15 -20.44 14.44
CA THR A 172 4.12 -21.38 14.00
C THR A 172 2.78 -20.69 14.13
N THR A 173 2.21 -20.29 13.00
CA THR A 173 0.80 -19.84 12.96
C THR A 173 -0.12 -21.03 13.26
N THR A 174 -1.17 -20.80 14.03
CA THR A 174 -2.22 -21.80 14.27
C THR A 174 -3.26 -21.82 13.16
N ASP A 175 -3.24 -20.84 12.25
CA ASP A 175 -4.22 -20.69 11.19
C ASP A 175 -3.92 -21.66 10.06
N ASN A 176 -4.92 -22.44 9.64
CA ASN A 176 -4.79 -23.38 8.54
C ASN A 176 -5.08 -22.70 7.19
N LEU A 177 -4.12 -21.92 6.71
CA LEU A 177 -4.20 -21.11 5.47
C LEU A 177 -3.19 -21.60 4.41
N ASP A 178 -3.44 -21.27 3.14
CA ASP A 178 -2.54 -21.62 2.01
C ASP A 178 -1.35 -20.65 1.91
N PHE A 179 -0.28 -20.89 2.68
CA PHE A 179 0.95 -20.07 2.68
C PHE A 179 1.89 -20.44 1.54
N ARG A 180 1.73 -19.77 0.40
CA ARG A 180 2.61 -19.85 -0.78
C ARG A 180 2.32 -18.68 -1.71
N HIS A 181 3.12 -18.52 -2.76
CA HIS A 181 2.83 -17.55 -3.81
C HIS A 181 1.81 -18.12 -4.79
N HIS A 182 0.84 -17.28 -5.17
CA HIS A 182 -0.25 -17.70 -6.04
C HIS A 182 -0.07 -17.09 -7.43
N SER A 183 0.19 -17.89 -8.46
CA SER A 183 0.04 -17.44 -9.85
C SER A 183 -1.36 -16.85 -10.08
N TYR A 184 -1.56 -16.03 -11.11
CA TYR A 184 -2.88 -15.46 -11.40
C TYR A 184 -3.98 -16.53 -11.52
N LYS A 185 -3.65 -17.71 -12.07
CA LYS A 185 -4.58 -18.84 -12.14
C LYS A 185 -4.91 -19.39 -10.75
N GLU A 186 -3.92 -19.54 -9.89
CA GLU A 186 -4.09 -20.08 -8.53
C GLU A 186 -4.77 -19.08 -7.61
N MET A 187 -4.47 -17.79 -7.70
CA MET A 187 -5.17 -16.70 -7.01
C MET A 187 -6.67 -16.78 -7.30
N ARG A 188 -7.05 -16.88 -8.58
CA ARG A 188 -8.45 -17.03 -8.98
C ARG A 188 -9.08 -18.32 -8.45
N GLN A 189 -8.32 -19.40 -8.40
CA GLN A 189 -8.79 -20.67 -7.89
C GLN A 189 -9.02 -20.59 -6.37
N LEU A 190 -8.13 -19.96 -5.62
CA LEU A 190 -8.26 -19.72 -4.18
C LEU A 190 -9.47 -18.85 -3.88
N MET A 191 -9.64 -17.72 -4.58
CA MET A 191 -10.83 -16.87 -4.43
C MET A 191 -12.12 -17.67 -4.67
N LYS A 192 -12.13 -18.51 -5.71
CA LYS A 192 -13.27 -19.40 -6.00
C LYS A 192 -13.52 -20.39 -4.87
N VAL A 193 -12.49 -21.02 -4.31
CA VAL A 193 -12.61 -21.93 -3.16
C VAL A 193 -13.20 -21.22 -1.95
N VAL A 194 -12.72 -20.01 -1.62
CA VAL A 194 -13.27 -19.19 -0.52
C VAL A 194 -14.75 -18.88 -0.77
N ASN A 195 -15.10 -18.51 -2.00
CA ASN A 195 -16.50 -18.22 -2.36
C ASN A 195 -17.39 -19.47 -2.31
N GLU A 196 -16.87 -20.66 -2.63
CA GLU A 196 -17.60 -21.92 -2.51
C GLU A 196 -17.74 -22.37 -1.04
N MET A 197 -16.79 -21.99 -0.19
CA MET A 197 -16.82 -22.25 1.26
C MET A 197 -17.80 -21.34 2.01
N CYS A 198 -17.88 -20.06 1.62
CA CYS A 198 -18.75 -19.05 2.26
C CYS A 198 -19.73 -18.36 1.28
N PRO A 199 -20.51 -19.09 0.46
CA PRO A 199 -21.27 -18.51 -0.65
C PRO A 199 -22.37 -17.52 -0.23
N LYS A 200 -22.81 -17.58 1.04
CA LYS A 200 -23.82 -16.68 1.57
C LYS A 200 -23.27 -15.30 1.93
N ILE A 201 -21.96 -15.22 2.20
CA ILE A 201 -21.34 -13.97 2.67
C ILE A 201 -20.27 -13.45 1.71
N THR A 202 -20.07 -14.10 0.56
CA THR A 202 -19.03 -13.71 -0.39
C THR A 202 -19.54 -13.60 -1.81
N ARG A 203 -18.96 -12.68 -2.58
CA ARG A 203 -19.21 -12.57 -4.03
C ARG A 203 -17.97 -12.11 -4.77
N ILE A 204 -17.54 -12.90 -5.75
CA ILE A 204 -16.45 -12.51 -6.66
C ILE A 204 -17.00 -11.69 -7.82
N TYR A 205 -16.35 -10.57 -8.12
CA TYR A 205 -16.66 -9.75 -9.29
C TYR A 205 -15.39 -9.21 -9.96
N ASN A 206 -15.56 -8.66 -11.16
CA ASN A 206 -14.47 -8.12 -11.96
C ASN A 206 -14.64 -6.61 -12.14
N ILE A 207 -13.60 -5.83 -11.88
CA ILE A 207 -13.64 -4.36 -12.04
C ILE A 207 -13.12 -3.87 -13.38
N GLY A 208 -12.37 -4.70 -14.12
CA GLY A 208 -11.74 -4.29 -15.37
C GLY A 208 -10.88 -5.38 -15.99
N LYS A 209 -9.92 -5.00 -16.81
CA LYS A 209 -8.87 -5.91 -17.29
C LYS A 209 -7.52 -5.20 -17.28
N SER A 210 -6.45 -5.96 -17.06
CA SER A 210 -5.09 -5.53 -17.27
C SER A 210 -4.81 -5.36 -18.75
N TYR A 211 -3.66 -4.78 -19.07
CA TYR A 211 -3.22 -4.62 -20.45
C TYR A 211 -3.22 -5.94 -21.24
N ASN A 212 -2.72 -7.04 -20.65
CA ASN A 212 -2.70 -8.36 -21.30
C ASN A 212 -4.06 -9.10 -21.20
N GLY A 213 -5.12 -8.42 -20.73
CA GLY A 213 -6.47 -8.94 -20.72
C GLY A 213 -6.83 -9.80 -19.50
N GLN A 214 -5.97 -9.86 -18.48
CA GLN A 214 -6.27 -10.52 -17.21
C GLN A 214 -7.33 -9.71 -16.47
N LYS A 215 -8.29 -10.36 -15.84
CA LYS A 215 -9.38 -9.70 -15.11
C LYS A 215 -8.90 -9.25 -13.74
N LEU A 216 -9.28 -8.04 -13.34
CA LEU A 216 -9.02 -7.52 -12.01
C LEU A 216 -10.15 -7.98 -11.09
N TYR A 217 -9.93 -9.11 -10.42
CA TYR A 217 -10.92 -9.74 -9.55
C TYR A 217 -10.89 -9.17 -8.15
N ALA A 218 -12.05 -8.73 -7.67
CA ALA A 218 -12.27 -8.41 -6.27
C ALA A 218 -13.20 -9.47 -5.65
N ILE A 219 -13.03 -9.74 -4.36
CA ILE A 219 -14.00 -10.48 -3.54
C ILE A 219 -14.68 -9.51 -2.59
N GLU A 220 -16.00 -9.54 -2.60
CA GLU A 220 -16.89 -8.88 -1.66
C GLU A 220 -17.16 -9.83 -0.49
N ILE A 221 -17.13 -9.34 0.74
CA ILE A 221 -17.48 -10.05 1.97
C ILE A 221 -18.45 -9.18 2.78
N SER A 222 -19.68 -9.65 2.97
CA SER A 222 -20.80 -8.99 3.68
C SER A 222 -21.88 -10.05 3.95
N ASP A 223 -22.76 -9.87 4.93
CA ASP A 223 -23.91 -10.75 5.13
C ASP A 223 -24.99 -10.64 4.03
N ASN A 224 -24.99 -9.54 3.25
CA ASN A 224 -25.84 -9.38 2.05
C ASN A 224 -25.03 -9.05 0.78
N PRO A 225 -24.24 -9.99 0.24
CA PRO A 225 -23.32 -9.72 -0.85
C PRO A 225 -24.07 -9.39 -2.15
N GLY A 226 -23.78 -8.21 -2.67
CA GLY A 226 -24.23 -7.70 -3.96
C GLY A 226 -25.03 -6.41 -3.87
N GLU A 227 -25.54 -6.09 -2.68
CA GLU A 227 -26.40 -4.96 -2.42
C GLU A 227 -25.72 -4.03 -1.40
N HIS A 228 -25.99 -2.73 -1.53
CA HIS A 228 -25.57 -1.76 -0.55
C HIS A 228 -26.70 -1.61 0.48
N GLU A 229 -26.40 -1.74 1.77
CA GLU A 229 -27.39 -1.60 2.83
C GLU A 229 -27.31 -0.23 3.50
N LEU A 230 -28.49 0.33 3.83
CA LEU A 230 -28.59 1.69 4.36
C LEU A 230 -27.84 1.82 5.68
N GLY A 231 -26.80 2.66 5.70
CA GLY A 231 -25.97 2.92 6.88
C GLY A 231 -24.86 1.90 7.13
N GLU A 232 -24.71 0.89 6.26
CA GLU A 232 -23.58 -0.04 6.21
C GLU A 232 -22.41 0.61 5.44
N PRO A 233 -21.25 0.88 6.09
CA PRO A 233 -20.11 1.46 5.40
C PRO A 233 -19.46 0.48 4.43
N GLU A 234 -18.98 1.02 3.32
CA GLU A 234 -18.19 0.30 2.31
C GLU A 234 -16.69 0.47 2.60
N PHE A 235 -15.98 -0.64 2.77
CA PHE A 235 -14.53 -0.68 3.02
C PHE A 235 -13.79 -1.34 1.84
N ARG A 236 -12.56 -0.90 1.54
CA ARG A 236 -11.68 -1.62 0.61
C ARG A 236 -10.25 -1.84 1.08
N TYR A 237 -9.72 -3.01 0.73
CA TYR A 237 -8.28 -3.22 0.61
C TYR A 237 -7.89 -3.51 -0.83
N THR A 238 -6.76 -2.94 -1.24
CA THR A 238 -6.13 -3.21 -2.54
C THR A 238 -4.67 -3.60 -2.35
N ALA A 239 -4.14 -4.40 -3.26
CA ALA A 239 -2.72 -4.75 -3.28
C ALA A 239 -2.22 -4.98 -4.70
N GLY A 240 -0.90 -5.05 -4.85
CA GLY A 240 -0.24 -5.38 -6.10
C GLY A 240 -0.43 -4.31 -7.18
N SER A 241 -0.50 -3.02 -6.82
CA SER A 241 -0.36 -1.92 -7.79
C SER A 241 1.02 -1.96 -8.45
N HIS A 242 2.04 -2.31 -7.67
CA HIS A 242 3.32 -2.79 -8.15
C HIS A 242 3.32 -4.32 -8.15
N GLY A 243 3.55 -4.94 -9.30
CA GLY A 243 3.43 -6.40 -9.42
C GLY A 243 4.47 -7.19 -8.64
N ASN A 244 5.64 -6.60 -8.36
CA ASN A 244 6.70 -7.20 -7.55
C ASN A 244 6.59 -6.94 -6.05
N GLU A 245 5.59 -6.18 -5.60
CA GLU A 245 5.29 -5.98 -4.17
C GLU A 245 4.23 -7.01 -3.75
N VAL A 246 4.70 -8.26 -3.61
CA VAL A 246 3.88 -9.47 -3.54
C VAL A 246 3.27 -9.72 -2.16
N LEU A 247 3.94 -9.30 -1.08
CA LEU A 247 3.46 -9.59 0.27
C LEU A 247 2.00 -9.11 0.49
N GLY A 248 1.67 -7.89 0.05
CA GLY A 248 0.31 -7.36 0.15
C GLY A 248 -0.73 -8.22 -0.59
N ARG A 249 -0.39 -8.77 -1.76
CA ARG A 249 -1.27 -9.66 -2.52
C ARG A 249 -1.59 -10.91 -1.71
N GLU A 250 -0.57 -11.57 -1.18
CA GLU A 250 -0.74 -12.81 -0.42
C GLU A 250 -1.45 -12.55 0.91
N LEU A 251 -1.18 -11.45 1.61
CA LEU A 251 -1.92 -11.05 2.81
C LEU A 251 -3.42 -10.91 2.55
N LEU A 252 -3.85 -10.38 1.40
CA LEU A 252 -5.27 -10.29 1.07
C LEU A 252 -5.90 -11.65 0.73
N LEU A 253 -5.14 -12.57 0.13
CA LEU A 253 -5.59 -13.96 -0.12
C LEU A 253 -5.69 -14.77 1.17
N LEU A 254 -4.79 -14.54 2.12
CA LEU A 254 -4.85 -15.11 3.46
C LEU A 254 -6.02 -14.52 4.26
N LEU A 255 -6.22 -13.20 4.20
CA LEU A 255 -7.31 -12.51 4.89
C LEU A 255 -8.69 -13.02 4.45
N MET A 256 -8.94 -13.20 3.15
CA MET A 256 -10.24 -13.72 2.69
C MET A 256 -10.49 -15.17 3.13
N GLN A 257 -9.45 -16.00 3.20
CA GLN A 257 -9.56 -17.36 3.76
C GLN A 257 -9.86 -17.30 5.26
N PHE A 258 -9.07 -16.52 6.01
CA PHE A 258 -9.21 -16.35 7.44
C PHE A 258 -10.61 -15.85 7.83
N MET A 259 -11.10 -14.79 7.18
CA MET A 259 -12.43 -14.24 7.47
C MET A 259 -13.54 -15.26 7.23
N CYS A 260 -13.47 -16.04 6.14
CA CYS A 260 -14.45 -17.09 5.88
C CYS A 260 -14.37 -18.23 6.93
N GLN A 261 -13.16 -18.71 7.26
CA GLN A 261 -12.97 -19.76 8.26
C GLN A 261 -13.47 -19.32 9.65
N GLU A 262 -13.13 -18.11 10.08
CA GLU A 262 -13.51 -17.56 11.38
C GLU A 262 -15.00 -17.23 11.47
N TYR A 263 -15.60 -16.79 10.36
CA TYR A 263 -17.06 -16.61 10.29
C TYR A 263 -17.80 -17.94 10.50
N LEU A 264 -17.32 -19.02 9.86
CA LEU A 264 -17.87 -20.36 10.01
C LEU A 264 -17.62 -20.95 11.41
N SER A 265 -16.46 -20.68 12.01
CA SER A 265 -16.12 -21.12 13.37
C SER A 265 -16.94 -20.41 14.46
N GLY A 266 -17.52 -19.25 14.13
CA GLY A 266 -18.37 -18.49 15.04
C GLY A 266 -17.64 -17.41 15.82
N ASN A 267 -16.49 -16.94 15.33
CA ASN A 267 -15.79 -15.80 15.89
C ASN A 267 -16.68 -14.55 15.86
N THR A 268 -17.02 -14.03 17.04
CA THR A 268 -17.94 -12.91 17.19
C THR A 268 -17.40 -11.60 16.60
N ARG A 269 -16.08 -11.39 16.62
CA ARG A 269 -15.44 -10.20 16.05
C ARG A 269 -15.59 -10.20 14.54
N ILE A 270 -15.26 -11.33 13.89
CA ILE A 270 -15.35 -11.48 12.43
C ILE A 270 -16.80 -11.46 11.95
N ARG A 271 -17.73 -12.13 12.64
CA ARG A 271 -19.16 -12.06 12.30
C ARG A 271 -19.67 -10.63 12.35
N ARG A 272 -19.42 -9.92 13.45
CA ARG A 272 -19.80 -8.51 13.57
C ARG A 272 -19.20 -7.65 12.46
N LEU A 273 -17.93 -7.87 12.10
CA LEU A 273 -17.30 -7.12 11.04
C LEU A 273 -17.96 -7.37 9.67
N VAL A 274 -18.35 -8.62 9.38
CA VAL A 274 -19.06 -9.00 8.14
C VAL A 274 -20.52 -8.53 8.13
N ASP A 275 -21.21 -8.55 9.27
CA ASP A 275 -22.63 -8.16 9.40
C ASP A 275 -22.81 -6.62 9.44
N GLU A 276 -21.77 -5.87 9.81
CA GLU A 276 -21.84 -4.41 9.92
C GLU A 276 -21.08 -3.69 8.80
N THR A 277 -20.32 -4.40 7.95
CA THR A 277 -19.42 -3.80 6.96
C THR A 277 -19.47 -4.55 5.64
N ARG A 278 -19.52 -3.78 4.54
CA ARG A 278 -19.32 -4.33 3.22
C ARG A 278 -17.88 -4.20 2.77
N ILE A 279 -17.18 -5.33 2.77
CA ILE A 279 -15.73 -5.40 2.61
C ILE A 279 -15.39 -5.81 1.19
N HIS A 280 -14.49 -5.07 0.54
CA HIS A 280 -14.01 -5.40 -0.80
C HIS A 280 -12.49 -5.59 -0.83
N LEU A 281 -12.03 -6.78 -1.20
CA LEU A 281 -10.61 -7.12 -1.28
C LEU A 281 -10.19 -7.32 -2.74
N LEU A 282 -9.25 -6.52 -3.22
CA LEU A 282 -8.65 -6.60 -4.56
C LEU A 282 -7.17 -6.99 -4.44
N PRO A 283 -6.83 -8.30 -4.50
CA PRO A 283 -5.47 -8.78 -4.22
C PRO A 283 -4.43 -8.39 -5.29
N SER A 284 -4.84 -8.05 -6.51
CA SER A 284 -3.91 -7.81 -7.60
C SER A 284 -4.42 -6.78 -8.60
N ILE A 285 -3.95 -5.54 -8.46
CA ILE A 285 -4.19 -4.47 -9.44
C ILE A 285 -3.38 -4.70 -10.73
N ASN A 286 -2.11 -5.11 -10.61
CA ASN A 286 -1.17 -5.34 -11.70
C ASN A 286 -0.79 -6.83 -11.85
N PRO A 287 -1.73 -7.70 -12.26
CA PRO A 287 -1.44 -9.12 -12.44
C PRO A 287 -0.39 -9.36 -13.54
N ASP A 288 -0.26 -8.47 -14.53
CA ASP A 288 0.72 -8.60 -15.61
C ASP A 288 2.15 -8.39 -15.09
N GLY A 289 2.35 -7.40 -14.22
CA GLY A 289 3.63 -7.17 -13.55
C GLY A 289 3.98 -8.31 -12.60
N TYR A 290 2.99 -8.83 -11.86
CA TYR A 290 3.18 -9.95 -10.94
C TYR A 290 3.68 -11.21 -11.64
N GLU A 291 3.08 -11.63 -12.76
CA GLU A 291 3.53 -12.84 -13.47
C GLU A 291 5.00 -12.72 -13.91
N LYS A 292 5.45 -11.54 -14.36
CA LYS A 292 6.86 -11.32 -14.71
C LYS A 292 7.80 -11.45 -13.52
N ALA A 293 7.41 -10.90 -12.36
CA ALA A 293 8.20 -11.01 -11.14
C ALA A 293 8.23 -12.46 -10.65
N SER A 294 7.08 -13.14 -10.66
CA SER A 294 6.92 -14.52 -10.23
C SER A 294 7.68 -15.51 -11.11
N GLU A 295 7.76 -15.27 -12.42
CA GLU A 295 8.57 -16.08 -13.35
C GLU A 295 10.07 -16.02 -13.04
N ALA A 296 10.56 -14.88 -12.55
CA ALA A 296 11.94 -14.74 -12.11
C ALA A 296 12.19 -15.40 -10.74
N GLY A 297 11.23 -15.30 -9.83
CA GLY A 297 11.31 -15.79 -8.45
C GLY A 297 11.56 -14.66 -7.43
N SER A 298 11.27 -14.94 -6.16
CA SER A 298 11.34 -13.98 -5.04
C SER A 298 12.67 -13.24 -5.01
N GLU A 299 13.78 -13.98 -4.96
CA GLU A 299 15.13 -13.41 -4.79
C GLU A 299 15.67 -12.75 -6.08
N LEU A 300 15.02 -12.96 -7.22
CA LEU A 300 15.55 -12.57 -8.54
C LEU A 300 14.77 -11.43 -9.19
N SER A 301 13.56 -11.13 -8.71
CA SER A 301 12.73 -10.05 -9.22
C SER A 301 13.33 -8.65 -8.96
N GLY A 302 13.96 -8.48 -7.80
CA GLY A 302 14.55 -7.21 -7.38
C GLY A 302 13.55 -6.04 -7.38
N TRP A 303 14.06 -4.81 -7.49
CA TRP A 303 13.23 -3.60 -7.30
C TRP A 303 12.35 -3.20 -8.48
N SER A 304 12.71 -3.65 -9.68
CA SER A 304 12.21 -3.09 -10.94
C SER A 304 11.39 -4.08 -11.77
N LEU A 305 11.74 -5.37 -11.77
CA LEU A 305 11.08 -6.34 -12.64
C LEU A 305 9.65 -6.57 -12.17
N GLY A 306 8.67 -6.24 -13.00
CA GLY A 306 7.25 -6.41 -12.66
C GLY A 306 6.64 -5.26 -11.85
N ARG A 307 7.39 -4.20 -11.54
CA ARG A 307 6.87 -3.02 -10.83
C ARG A 307 5.77 -2.29 -11.62
N TRP A 308 6.08 -1.89 -12.86
CA TRP A 308 5.18 -1.09 -13.68
C TRP A 308 4.13 -1.96 -14.41
N SER A 309 3.09 -1.31 -14.90
CA SER A 309 2.15 -1.91 -15.86
C SER A 309 2.88 -2.38 -17.12
N GLN A 310 2.19 -3.16 -17.97
CA GLN A 310 2.77 -3.66 -19.21
C GLN A 310 3.26 -2.54 -20.16
N ASP A 311 2.60 -1.38 -20.15
CA ASP A 311 2.95 -0.19 -20.92
C ASP A 311 3.92 0.76 -20.19
N GLY A 312 4.48 0.36 -19.05
CA GLY A 312 5.55 1.07 -18.36
C GLY A 312 5.08 2.21 -17.45
N LEU A 313 3.82 2.19 -17.00
CA LEU A 313 3.24 3.19 -16.11
C LEU A 313 3.23 2.69 -14.65
N ASP A 314 3.51 3.59 -13.72
CA ASP A 314 3.36 3.31 -12.30
C ASP A 314 1.88 3.54 -11.93
N ILE A 315 1.12 2.46 -11.74
CA ILE A 315 -0.33 2.52 -11.53
C ILE A 315 -0.66 3.31 -10.26
N HIS A 316 0.16 3.22 -9.20
CA HIS A 316 -0.09 3.92 -7.95
C HIS A 316 0.03 5.44 -8.11
N HIS A 317 0.85 5.89 -9.06
CA HIS A 317 1.12 7.31 -9.36
C HIS A 317 0.52 7.79 -10.70
N ASN A 318 -0.41 7.03 -11.29
CA ASN A 318 -1.00 7.34 -12.60
C ASN A 318 -2.42 7.94 -12.51
N PHE A 319 -2.92 8.25 -11.30
CA PHE A 319 -4.20 8.92 -11.08
C PHE A 319 -4.13 10.41 -11.49
N PRO A 320 -5.27 11.10 -11.74
CA PRO A 320 -5.21 12.51 -12.07
C PRO A 320 -4.71 13.32 -10.86
N ASP A 321 -3.77 14.24 -11.10
CA ASP A 321 -3.29 15.18 -10.08
C ASP A 321 -4.36 16.22 -9.74
N LEU A 322 -5.22 15.87 -8.78
CA LEU A 322 -6.30 16.73 -8.29
C LEU A 322 -5.79 17.76 -7.26
N ASN A 323 -4.61 17.55 -6.67
CA ASN A 323 -3.96 18.50 -5.78
C ASN A 323 -3.71 19.82 -6.50
N SER A 324 -3.13 19.77 -7.72
CA SER A 324 -2.92 20.96 -8.57
C SER A 324 -4.22 21.74 -8.77
N VAL A 325 -5.27 21.01 -9.14
CA VAL A 325 -6.58 21.59 -9.49
C VAL A 325 -7.19 22.28 -8.27
N LEU A 326 -7.19 21.62 -7.11
CA LEU A 326 -7.74 22.18 -5.88
C LEU A 326 -6.92 23.41 -5.42
N TRP A 327 -5.60 23.29 -5.34
CA TRP A 327 -4.75 24.37 -4.83
C TRP A 327 -4.74 25.60 -5.74
N GLU A 328 -4.87 25.43 -7.07
CA GLU A 328 -5.07 26.55 -7.99
C GLU A 328 -6.41 27.26 -7.74
N ALA A 329 -7.48 26.49 -7.50
CA ALA A 329 -8.78 27.04 -7.16
C ALA A 329 -8.76 27.77 -5.80
N GLU A 330 -8.04 27.25 -4.81
CA GLU A 330 -7.82 27.89 -3.50
C GLU A 330 -7.05 29.20 -3.65
N ALA A 331 -5.95 29.21 -4.41
CA ALA A 331 -5.14 30.41 -4.67
C ALA A 331 -5.97 31.51 -5.33
N ARG A 332 -6.92 31.13 -6.21
CA ARG A 332 -7.90 32.05 -6.83
C ARG A 332 -9.09 32.42 -5.95
N ARG A 333 -9.15 31.91 -4.71
CA ARG A 333 -10.25 32.10 -3.75
C ARG A 333 -11.61 31.64 -4.29
N TRP A 334 -11.62 30.54 -5.04
CA TRP A 334 -12.83 29.94 -5.59
C TRP A 334 -13.48 28.95 -4.63
N VAL A 335 -12.73 28.35 -3.71
CA VAL A 335 -13.24 27.40 -2.71
C VAL A 335 -13.88 28.13 -1.52
N PRO A 336 -15.07 27.73 -1.01
CA PRO A 336 -15.96 26.67 -1.49
C PRO A 336 -17.06 27.16 -2.47
N ARG A 337 -17.08 28.46 -2.84
CA ARG A 337 -18.24 29.09 -3.50
C ARG A 337 -18.37 28.81 -5.00
N LYS A 338 -17.26 28.71 -5.71
CA LYS A 338 -17.15 28.45 -7.15
C LYS A 338 -16.51 27.11 -7.46
N PHE A 339 -15.84 26.51 -6.47
CA PHE A 339 -15.17 25.22 -6.56
C PHE A 339 -15.32 24.49 -5.23
N HIS A 340 -15.53 23.19 -5.24
CA HIS A 340 -15.75 22.40 -4.02
C HIS A 340 -14.41 21.94 -3.41
N ASN A 341 -14.34 21.83 -2.09
CA ASN A 341 -13.19 21.28 -1.33
C ASN A 341 -13.17 19.74 -1.28
N HIS A 342 -14.06 19.11 -2.04
CA HIS A 342 -14.33 17.67 -2.10
C HIS A 342 -14.87 17.34 -3.49
N HIS A 343 -14.77 16.08 -3.90
CA HIS A 343 -15.25 15.60 -5.20
C HIS A 343 -14.74 16.48 -6.36
N VAL A 344 -13.44 16.80 -6.31
CA VAL A 344 -12.73 17.60 -7.30
C VAL A 344 -12.90 16.91 -8.67
N PRO A 345 -13.47 17.56 -9.69
CA PRO A 345 -13.78 16.89 -10.95
C PRO A 345 -12.51 16.42 -11.67
N ILE A 346 -12.56 15.21 -12.22
CA ILE A 346 -11.50 14.70 -13.10
C ILE A 346 -11.43 15.56 -14.36
N PRO A 347 -10.26 16.11 -14.72
CA PRO A 347 -10.11 16.93 -15.92
C PRO A 347 -10.51 16.18 -17.20
N ASP A 348 -11.16 16.88 -18.14
CA ASP A 348 -11.65 16.28 -19.40
C ASP A 348 -10.52 15.63 -20.22
N TRP A 349 -9.33 16.23 -20.20
CA TRP A 349 -8.16 15.68 -20.90
C TRP A 349 -7.76 14.29 -20.37
N TYR A 350 -7.96 14.01 -19.08
CA TYR A 350 -7.62 12.73 -18.46
C TYR A 350 -8.61 11.62 -18.86
N ARG A 351 -9.86 12.00 -19.13
CA ARG A 351 -10.91 11.09 -19.65
C ARG A 351 -10.71 10.74 -21.13
N SER A 352 -9.85 11.47 -21.85
CA SER A 352 -9.53 11.16 -23.25
C SER A 352 -8.89 9.78 -23.40
N THR A 353 -9.25 9.07 -24.46
CA THR A 353 -8.63 7.78 -24.83
C THR A 353 -7.14 7.92 -25.16
N ASN A 354 -6.70 9.12 -25.52
CA ASN A 354 -5.30 9.40 -25.86
C ASN A 354 -4.45 9.80 -24.65
N ALA A 355 -5.05 9.95 -23.46
CA ALA A 355 -4.29 10.25 -22.25
C ALA A 355 -3.49 9.02 -21.81
N THR A 356 -2.25 9.25 -21.35
CA THR A 356 -1.33 8.25 -20.82
C THR A 356 -1.81 7.76 -19.45
N VAL A 357 -2.82 6.90 -19.46
CA VAL A 357 -3.45 6.33 -18.27
C VAL A 357 -3.58 4.82 -18.47
N ALA A 358 -2.98 4.05 -17.56
CA ALA A 358 -3.03 2.60 -17.56
C ALA A 358 -4.49 2.11 -17.49
N VAL A 359 -4.78 0.99 -18.15
CA VAL A 359 -6.14 0.43 -18.19
C VAL A 359 -6.61 -0.02 -16.80
N GLU A 360 -5.68 -0.44 -15.96
CA GLU A 360 -5.84 -0.77 -14.55
C GLU A 360 -6.26 0.48 -13.75
N THR A 361 -5.59 1.62 -13.95
CA THR A 361 -5.95 2.90 -13.31
C THR A 361 -7.37 3.33 -13.68
N ARG A 362 -7.76 3.18 -14.96
CA ARG A 362 -9.13 3.51 -15.40
C ARG A 362 -10.18 2.61 -14.75
N ALA A 363 -9.88 1.32 -14.60
CA ALA A 363 -10.76 0.37 -13.91
C ALA A 363 -10.91 0.72 -12.43
N LEU A 364 -9.82 1.11 -11.76
CA LEU A 364 -9.84 1.59 -10.38
C LEU A 364 -10.68 2.86 -10.24
N VAL A 365 -10.42 3.90 -11.03
CA VAL A 365 -11.21 5.14 -11.00
C VAL A 365 -12.71 4.86 -11.12
N SER A 366 -13.11 4.04 -12.09
CA SER A 366 -14.52 3.67 -12.26
C SER A 366 -15.09 2.86 -11.09
N TRP A 367 -14.27 2.04 -10.42
CA TRP A 367 -14.68 1.28 -9.26
C TRP A 367 -14.86 2.18 -8.03
N MET A 368 -13.94 3.14 -7.83
CA MET A 368 -14.00 4.13 -6.76
C MET A 368 -15.17 5.11 -6.91
N GLU A 369 -15.56 5.47 -8.15
CA GLU A 369 -16.75 6.30 -8.42
C GLU A 369 -18.07 5.54 -8.20
N LYS A 370 -18.05 4.20 -8.29
CA LYS A 370 -19.27 3.36 -8.29
C LYS A 370 -19.76 2.98 -6.89
N ILE A 371 -18.84 2.74 -5.96
CA ILE A 371 -19.14 2.26 -4.60
C ILE A 371 -18.81 3.40 -3.62
N PRO A 372 -19.71 3.71 -2.67
CA PRO A 372 -19.49 4.81 -1.71
C PRO A 372 -18.49 4.43 -0.61
N PHE A 373 -17.26 4.10 -1.00
CA PHE A 373 -16.18 3.75 -0.09
C PHE A 373 -15.95 4.84 0.96
N VAL A 374 -15.82 4.43 2.23
CA VAL A 374 -15.60 5.29 3.39
C VAL A 374 -14.13 5.27 3.80
N LEU A 375 -13.55 4.08 3.88
CA LEU A 375 -12.16 3.84 4.27
C LEU A 375 -11.53 2.83 3.32
N GLY A 376 -10.30 3.12 2.91
CA GLY A 376 -9.50 2.29 2.02
C GLY A 376 -8.07 2.13 2.52
N GLY A 377 -7.47 0.98 2.23
CA GLY A 377 -6.03 0.77 2.40
C GLY A 377 -5.43 0.15 1.14
N ASN A 378 -4.20 0.52 0.81
CA ASN A 378 -3.43 -0.15 -0.23
C ASN A 378 -2.13 -0.72 0.35
N LEU A 379 -1.90 -2.01 0.13
CA LEU A 379 -0.74 -2.72 0.64
C LEU A 379 0.39 -2.66 -0.39
N GLN A 380 1.53 -2.11 0.02
CA GLN A 380 2.77 -1.95 -0.74
C GLN A 380 3.93 -2.65 -0.03
N GLY A 381 5.08 -2.75 -0.70
CA GLY A 381 6.27 -3.41 -0.16
C GLY A 381 7.55 -2.63 -0.40
N GLY A 382 8.62 -3.02 0.29
CA GLY A 382 9.95 -2.39 0.19
C GLY A 382 10.25 -1.42 1.32
N GLU A 383 9.37 -1.27 2.29
CA GLU A 383 9.62 -0.54 3.53
C GLU A 383 8.65 -1.01 4.62
N LEU A 384 8.82 -0.48 5.83
CA LEU A 384 7.94 -0.79 6.95
C LEU A 384 7.42 0.48 7.64
N VAL A 385 6.33 1.03 7.09
CA VAL A 385 5.70 2.30 7.48
C VAL A 385 4.28 2.42 6.93
N VAL A 386 3.41 3.20 7.58
CA VAL A 386 2.11 3.62 7.03
C VAL A 386 2.17 5.06 6.58
N THR A 387 1.87 5.30 5.30
CA THR A 387 1.83 6.66 4.71
C THR A 387 0.41 7.18 4.61
N PHE A 388 0.25 8.48 4.86
CA PHE A 388 -1.04 9.16 4.76
C PHE A 388 -0.96 10.47 3.96
N PRO A 389 -2.08 10.88 3.32
CA PRO A 389 -2.16 12.10 2.54
C PRO A 389 -1.70 13.39 3.24
N PHE A 390 -1.29 14.42 2.50
CA PHE A 390 -1.07 14.37 1.04
C PHE A 390 0.27 13.72 0.68
N ASP A 391 0.31 13.04 -0.46
CA ASP A 391 1.55 12.48 -1.04
C ASP A 391 2.32 13.53 -1.86
N ARG A 392 1.66 14.60 -2.31
CA ARG A 392 2.29 15.70 -3.02
C ARG A 392 2.65 16.88 -2.13
N THR A 393 3.84 17.43 -2.31
CA THR A 393 4.26 18.69 -1.68
C THR A 393 3.48 19.88 -2.23
N ARG A 394 3.08 20.78 -1.32
CA ARG A 394 2.39 22.02 -1.71
C ARG A 394 3.36 23.03 -2.34
N SER A 395 4.60 23.09 -1.84
CA SER A 395 5.65 23.92 -2.43
C SER A 395 6.19 23.28 -3.70
N VAL A 396 6.21 24.04 -4.80
CA VAL A 396 6.67 23.57 -6.12
C VAL A 396 8.16 23.19 -6.12
N THR A 397 8.95 23.77 -5.21
CA THR A 397 10.40 23.52 -5.15
C THR A 397 10.80 22.49 -4.08
N ALA A 398 9.90 22.13 -3.17
CA ALA A 398 10.22 21.21 -2.09
C ALA A 398 10.05 19.75 -2.54
N LEU A 399 11.12 18.96 -2.40
CA LEU A 399 11.11 17.53 -2.67
C LEU A 399 10.57 16.71 -1.49
N ARG A 400 10.70 17.25 -0.27
CA ARG A 400 10.20 16.68 0.99
C ARG A 400 9.66 17.82 1.86
N GLU A 401 8.37 17.81 2.14
CA GLU A 401 7.71 18.79 3.01
C GLU A 401 6.39 18.22 3.53
N ALA A 402 6.15 18.32 4.84
CA ALA A 402 4.89 17.91 5.43
C ALA A 402 3.73 18.72 4.83
N THR A 403 2.81 18.02 4.15
CA THR A 403 1.66 18.64 3.48
C THR A 403 0.37 18.03 4.05
N PRO A 404 -0.10 18.53 5.21
CA PRO A 404 -1.25 17.96 5.90
C PRO A 404 -2.56 18.21 5.15
N THR A 405 -3.51 17.29 5.28
CA THR A 405 -4.89 17.49 4.82
C THR A 405 -5.72 18.30 5.83
N ALA A 406 -6.96 18.66 5.46
CA ALA A 406 -7.91 19.21 6.42
C ALA A 406 -8.29 18.21 7.53
N ASP A 407 -8.15 16.91 7.25
CA ASP A 407 -8.46 15.78 8.13
C ASP A 407 -7.20 15.12 8.72
N ASP A 408 -6.06 15.85 8.79
CA ASP A 408 -4.75 15.32 9.24
C ASP A 408 -4.83 14.56 10.57
N HIS A 409 -5.58 15.08 11.53
CA HIS A 409 -5.78 14.45 12.84
C HIS A 409 -6.47 13.08 12.78
N VAL A 410 -7.36 12.85 11.82
CA VAL A 410 -7.99 11.54 11.59
C VAL A 410 -7.04 10.63 10.83
N PHE A 411 -6.36 11.13 9.79
CA PHE A 411 -5.38 10.34 9.04
C PHE A 411 -4.24 9.82 9.92
N ARG A 412 -3.69 10.65 10.81
CA ARG A 412 -2.66 10.24 11.77
C ARG A 412 -3.16 9.15 12.71
N TRP A 413 -4.40 9.26 13.18
CA TRP A 413 -5.01 8.20 14.00
C TRP A 413 -5.16 6.90 13.20
N LEU A 414 -5.69 6.97 11.99
CA LEU A 414 -5.89 5.81 11.12
C LEU A 414 -4.54 5.12 10.82
N ALA A 415 -3.52 5.89 10.46
CA ALA A 415 -2.18 5.37 10.21
C ALA A 415 -1.59 4.71 11.46
N PHE A 416 -1.67 5.38 12.61
CA PHE A 416 -1.19 4.85 13.88
C PHE A 416 -1.95 3.59 14.32
N SER A 417 -3.25 3.49 14.05
CA SER A 417 -4.05 2.30 14.42
C SER A 417 -3.54 1.01 13.76
N TYR A 418 -3.05 1.12 12.51
CA TYR A 418 -2.40 0.01 11.82
C TYR A 418 -0.98 -0.20 12.34
N ALA A 419 -0.16 0.86 12.39
CA ALA A 419 1.25 0.77 12.76
C ALA A 419 1.46 0.24 14.19
N SER A 420 0.66 0.70 15.15
CA SER A 420 0.76 0.32 16.57
C SER A 420 0.34 -1.12 16.86
N THR A 421 -0.42 -1.75 15.97
CA THR A 421 -0.87 -3.14 16.09
C THR A 421 -0.02 -4.11 15.26
N HIS A 422 0.83 -3.58 14.38
CA HIS A 422 1.79 -4.36 13.62
C HIS A 422 2.98 -4.70 14.52
N ARG A 423 3.40 -5.97 14.57
CA ARG A 423 4.41 -6.44 15.53
C ARG A 423 5.74 -5.68 15.50
N LEU A 424 6.13 -5.21 14.32
CA LEU A 424 7.44 -4.61 14.07
C LEU A 424 7.40 -3.11 13.75
N MET A 425 6.29 -2.50 13.27
CA MET A 425 6.35 -1.14 12.69
C MET A 425 6.81 -0.09 13.70
N THR A 426 6.40 -0.25 14.97
CA THR A 426 6.71 0.63 16.11
C THR A 426 7.79 0.09 17.04
N ASP A 427 8.39 -1.08 16.74
CA ASP A 427 9.44 -1.65 17.59
C ASP A 427 10.75 -0.87 17.42
N GLY A 428 11.13 -0.09 18.44
CA GLY A 428 12.37 0.67 18.45
C GLY A 428 13.66 -0.17 18.49
N ASN A 429 13.57 -1.50 18.67
CA ASN A 429 14.71 -2.40 18.63
C ASN A 429 14.94 -3.00 17.24
N ARG A 430 14.01 -2.83 16.31
CA ARG A 430 14.15 -3.43 14.97
C ARG A 430 15.28 -2.77 14.18
N ARG A 431 15.81 -3.51 13.22
CA ARG A 431 16.69 -2.94 12.20
C ARG A 431 15.88 -2.13 11.18
N VAL A 432 16.41 -0.97 10.78
CA VAL A 432 15.90 -0.18 9.65
C VAL A 432 15.99 -1.00 8.37
N CYS A 433 14.97 -0.97 7.50
CA CYS A 433 14.99 -1.69 6.23
C CYS A 433 16.14 -1.20 5.33
N HIS A 434 16.09 0.08 4.94
CA HIS A 434 17.08 0.69 4.04
C HIS A 434 17.78 1.90 4.65
N THR A 435 17.11 3.05 4.76
CA THR A 435 17.76 4.33 5.08
C THR A 435 17.03 5.11 6.16
N ASP A 436 15.71 5.25 6.05
CA ASP A 436 14.89 6.05 6.95
C ASP A 436 14.37 5.22 8.13
N ASP A 437 14.52 5.75 9.34
CA ASP A 437 14.04 5.12 10.57
C ASP A 437 12.66 5.66 10.96
N PHE A 438 11.61 4.98 10.47
CA PHE A 438 10.22 5.37 10.72
C PHE A 438 9.74 5.09 12.14
N THR A 439 10.48 4.35 12.97
CA THR A 439 10.09 4.11 14.37
C THR A 439 10.07 5.41 15.18
N LYS A 440 10.85 6.41 14.77
CA LYS A 440 10.90 7.74 15.37
C LYS A 440 9.61 8.55 15.20
N GLU A 441 8.78 8.17 14.25
CA GLU A 441 7.48 8.79 13.92
C GLU A 441 6.35 7.76 14.12
N ASP A 442 6.52 6.87 15.10
CA ASP A 442 5.56 5.82 15.48
C ASP A 442 5.13 4.91 14.32
N GLY A 443 6.05 4.64 13.37
CA GLY A 443 5.78 3.81 12.20
C GLY A 443 4.87 4.46 11.18
N THR A 444 4.72 5.78 11.21
CA THR A 444 3.86 6.55 10.30
C THR A 444 4.60 7.72 9.65
N ILE A 445 4.16 8.17 8.47
CA ILE A 445 4.71 9.36 7.84
C ILE A 445 3.70 10.02 6.89
N ASN A 446 3.71 11.36 6.81
CA ASN A 446 2.99 12.06 5.74
C ASN A 446 3.70 11.78 4.40
N GLY A 447 2.96 11.41 3.35
CA GLY A 447 3.55 10.99 2.08
C GLY A 447 4.51 12.02 1.47
N ALA A 448 4.08 13.27 1.39
CA ALA A 448 4.89 14.37 0.87
C ALA A 448 6.16 14.69 1.70
N LEU A 449 6.17 14.33 3.00
CA LEU A 449 7.35 14.45 3.85
C LEU A 449 8.37 13.32 3.57
N TRP A 450 7.91 12.15 3.17
CA TRP A 450 8.78 11.05 2.77
C TRP A 450 9.37 11.30 1.38
N HIS A 451 8.49 11.42 0.37
CA HIS A 451 8.85 11.77 -1.00
C HIS A 451 7.63 12.30 -1.75
N THR A 452 7.77 13.46 -2.40
CA THR A 452 6.67 14.07 -3.15
C THR A 452 6.26 13.22 -4.36
N ALA A 453 4.97 12.92 -4.48
CA ALA A 453 4.41 12.16 -5.59
C ALA A 453 3.08 12.76 -6.04
N ALA A 454 2.98 13.13 -7.32
CA ALA A 454 1.73 13.60 -7.92
C ALA A 454 0.94 12.43 -8.52
N GLY A 455 -0.38 12.55 -8.55
CA GLY A 455 -1.24 11.52 -9.14
C GLY A 455 -1.28 10.23 -8.33
N SER A 456 -1.11 10.32 -7.00
CA SER A 456 -1.22 9.17 -6.12
C SER A 456 -2.66 8.70 -5.97
N MET A 457 -2.82 7.40 -5.72
CA MET A 457 -4.13 6.80 -5.45
C MET A 457 -4.76 7.36 -4.16
N ASN A 458 -3.95 7.61 -3.11
CA ASN A 458 -4.43 8.14 -1.83
C ASN A 458 -5.05 9.53 -1.99
N ASP A 459 -4.30 10.43 -2.63
CA ASP A 459 -4.73 11.82 -2.85
C ASP A 459 -5.96 11.87 -3.77
N PHE A 460 -6.00 11.01 -4.79
CA PHE A 460 -7.19 10.88 -5.64
C PHE A 460 -8.41 10.41 -4.85
N SER A 461 -8.27 9.37 -4.02
CA SER A 461 -9.37 8.84 -3.21
C SER A 461 -9.97 9.93 -2.32
N TYR A 462 -9.12 10.67 -1.60
CA TYR A 462 -9.54 11.74 -0.70
C TYR A 462 -10.14 12.94 -1.45
N LEU A 463 -9.54 13.35 -2.58
CA LEU A 463 -9.99 14.55 -3.29
C LEU A 463 -11.20 14.32 -4.18
N HIS A 464 -11.36 13.14 -4.76
CA HIS A 464 -12.41 12.83 -5.74
C HIS A 464 -13.64 12.12 -5.15
N THR A 465 -13.47 11.38 -4.05
CA THR A 465 -14.53 10.56 -3.44
C THR A 465 -14.76 10.95 -1.98
N ASN A 466 -15.51 10.15 -1.22
CA ASN A 466 -15.59 10.25 0.24
C ASN A 466 -14.50 9.43 0.97
N CYS A 467 -13.78 8.57 0.25
CA CYS A 467 -12.97 7.52 0.83
C CYS A 467 -11.63 8.06 1.33
N PHE A 468 -11.35 7.87 2.61
CA PHE A 468 -10.03 8.12 3.19
C PHE A 468 -9.14 6.92 2.87
N GLU A 469 -8.02 7.13 2.20
CA GLU A 469 -7.12 6.05 1.79
C GLU A 469 -5.70 6.25 2.33
N LEU A 470 -5.11 5.15 2.78
CA LEU A 470 -3.73 5.05 3.27
C LEU A 470 -2.93 4.05 2.45
N SER A 471 -1.61 4.22 2.37
CA SER A 471 -0.70 3.16 1.90
C SER A 471 0.02 2.52 3.08
N MET A 472 -0.05 1.20 3.19
CA MET A 472 0.67 0.42 4.20
C MET A 472 1.82 -0.31 3.51
N TYR A 473 3.06 0.03 3.87
CA TYR A 473 4.24 -0.71 3.44
C TYR A 473 4.49 -1.82 4.45
N VAL A 474 4.17 -3.05 4.07
CA VAL A 474 3.97 -4.18 5.00
C VAL A 474 5.22 -5.05 5.21
N GLY A 475 6.36 -4.70 4.61
CA GLY A 475 7.58 -5.51 4.68
C GLY A 475 8.75 -4.90 3.91
N CYS A 476 9.98 -5.09 4.43
CA CYS A 476 11.21 -4.62 3.79
C CYS A 476 11.49 -5.34 2.46
N ASP A 477 11.20 -6.63 2.39
CA ASP A 477 11.30 -7.41 1.16
C ASP A 477 10.01 -7.24 0.36
N LYS A 478 10.14 -6.87 -0.91
CA LYS A 478 9.00 -6.70 -1.80
C LYS A 478 8.37 -8.04 -2.16
N PHE A 479 9.18 -9.07 -2.30
CA PHE A 479 8.79 -10.39 -2.72
C PHE A 479 9.44 -11.43 -1.80
N PRO A 480 9.00 -11.50 -0.52
CA PRO A 480 9.56 -12.44 0.44
C PRO A 480 9.39 -13.89 -0.02
N HIS A 481 10.27 -14.77 0.42
CA HIS A 481 10.19 -16.18 0.08
C HIS A 481 8.98 -16.84 0.76
N GLU A 482 8.39 -17.88 0.17
CA GLU A 482 7.16 -18.52 0.69
C GLU A 482 7.26 -18.98 2.15
N THR A 483 8.46 -19.35 2.59
CA THR A 483 8.75 -19.77 3.97
C THR A 483 8.58 -18.67 5.01
N GLU A 484 8.51 -17.40 4.58
CA GLU A 484 8.40 -16.23 5.45
C GLU A 484 6.95 -15.74 5.56
N LEU A 485 6.06 -16.16 4.64
CA LEU A 485 4.65 -15.75 4.63
C LEU A 485 3.90 -16.03 5.95
N PRO A 486 4.13 -17.14 6.69
CA PRO A 486 3.48 -17.34 7.98
C PRO A 486 3.83 -16.28 9.02
N GLU A 487 5.10 -15.87 9.08
CA GLU A 487 5.57 -14.84 10.00
C GLU A 487 5.01 -13.46 9.60
N GLU A 488 5.02 -13.15 8.30
CA GLU A 488 4.47 -11.89 7.80
C GLU A 488 2.95 -11.79 7.97
N TRP A 489 2.22 -12.90 7.85
CA TRP A 489 0.81 -12.96 8.20
C TRP A 489 0.59 -12.62 9.68
N GLU A 490 1.35 -13.23 10.56
CA GLU A 490 1.26 -12.99 12.00
C GLU A 490 1.65 -11.56 12.39
N ASN A 491 2.56 -10.92 11.64
CA ASN A 491 2.94 -9.51 11.80
C ASN A 491 1.80 -8.56 11.44
N ASN A 492 0.97 -8.90 10.45
CA ASN A 492 -0.03 -8.02 9.84
C ASN A 492 -1.50 -8.34 10.18
N ARG A 493 -1.83 -9.58 10.59
CA ARG A 493 -3.22 -10.05 10.78
C ARG A 493 -4.04 -9.12 11.65
N GLU A 494 -3.51 -8.76 12.83
CA GLU A 494 -4.24 -7.88 13.75
C GLU A 494 -4.40 -6.46 13.18
N SER A 495 -3.36 -5.91 12.55
CA SER A 495 -3.39 -4.58 11.93
C SER A 495 -4.43 -4.48 10.81
N LEU A 496 -4.54 -5.52 9.98
CA LEU A 496 -5.55 -5.59 8.92
C LEU A 496 -6.98 -5.54 9.50
N LEU A 497 -7.24 -6.27 10.58
CA LEU A 497 -8.55 -6.27 11.25
C LEU A 497 -8.83 -4.94 11.94
N VAL A 498 -7.89 -4.41 12.73
CA VAL A 498 -8.06 -3.16 13.49
C VAL A 498 -8.27 -1.97 12.58
N PHE A 499 -7.58 -1.92 11.44
CA PHE A 499 -7.78 -0.86 10.46
C PHE A 499 -9.15 -0.94 9.79
N MET A 500 -9.60 -2.15 9.42
CA MET A 500 -10.98 -2.34 8.91
C MET A 500 -12.03 -1.84 9.91
N GLU A 501 -11.85 -2.13 11.20
CA GLU A 501 -12.75 -1.69 12.26
C GLU A 501 -12.83 -0.16 12.39
N GLN A 502 -11.80 0.59 11.94
CA GLN A 502 -11.83 2.06 11.97
C GLN A 502 -12.88 2.67 11.03
N VAL A 503 -13.40 1.92 10.05
CA VAL A 503 -14.49 2.41 9.18
C VAL A 503 -15.75 2.77 9.97
N HIS A 504 -15.89 2.20 11.17
CA HIS A 504 -16.99 2.45 12.11
C HIS A 504 -16.72 3.60 13.07
N ARG A 505 -15.76 4.50 12.80
CA ARG A 505 -15.50 5.67 13.65
C ARG A 505 -16.23 6.92 13.14
N GLY A 506 -16.42 7.89 14.04
CA GLY A 506 -16.94 9.21 13.68
C GLY A 506 -18.45 9.27 13.78
N ILE A 507 -19.09 9.85 12.77
CA ILE A 507 -20.55 9.92 12.67
C ILE A 507 -21.05 9.25 11.40
N LYS A 508 -22.24 8.67 11.47
CA LYS A 508 -22.98 8.22 10.29
C LYS A 508 -24.43 8.60 10.41
N GLY A 509 -25.17 8.66 9.31
CA GLY A 509 -26.59 8.93 9.37
C GLY A 509 -27.22 9.04 7.99
N VAL A 510 -28.51 9.36 7.96
CA VAL A 510 -29.30 9.48 6.73
C VAL A 510 -29.87 10.89 6.62
N VAL A 511 -29.70 11.50 5.45
CA VAL A 511 -30.35 12.75 5.06
C VAL A 511 -31.63 12.42 4.32
N ARG A 512 -32.77 12.78 4.91
CA ARG A 512 -34.11 12.52 4.37
C ARG A 512 -34.84 13.82 4.06
N ASP A 513 -35.79 13.75 3.14
CA ASP A 513 -36.81 14.79 3.01
C ASP A 513 -37.92 14.61 4.06
N VAL A 514 -38.85 15.57 4.11
CA VAL A 514 -40.02 15.52 5.01
C VAL A 514 -40.98 14.35 4.75
N GLN A 515 -40.84 13.64 3.63
CA GLN A 515 -41.61 12.45 3.28
C GLN A 515 -40.88 11.15 3.65
N GLY A 516 -39.67 11.25 4.21
CA GLY A 516 -38.84 10.12 4.63
C GLY A 516 -37.95 9.55 3.52
N LYS A 517 -37.95 10.12 2.31
CA LYS A 517 -37.10 9.67 1.20
C LYS A 517 -35.67 10.17 1.37
N GLY A 518 -34.70 9.30 1.17
CA GLY A 518 -33.27 9.65 1.14
C GLY A 518 -32.92 10.70 0.09
N ILE A 519 -32.04 11.62 0.44
CA ILE A 519 -31.54 12.68 -0.44
C ILE A 519 -30.10 12.36 -0.83
N ALA A 520 -29.90 11.89 -2.06
CA ALA A 520 -28.58 11.64 -2.62
C ALA A 520 -27.79 12.93 -2.89
N ASN A 521 -26.46 12.84 -2.86
CA ASN A 521 -25.54 13.95 -3.14
C ASN A 521 -25.74 15.19 -2.24
N ALA A 522 -26.35 15.03 -1.07
CA ALA A 522 -26.38 16.09 -0.05
C ALA A 522 -24.96 16.28 0.50
N ILE A 523 -24.53 17.53 0.63
CA ILE A 523 -23.22 17.91 1.15
C ILE A 523 -23.29 17.96 2.67
N ILE A 524 -22.40 17.22 3.33
CA ILE A 524 -22.21 17.22 4.79
C ILE A 524 -20.92 18.00 5.09
N SER A 525 -21.06 19.15 5.74
CA SER A 525 -19.95 20.01 6.16
C SER A 525 -19.77 19.96 7.67
N VAL A 526 -18.53 19.81 8.13
CA VAL A 526 -18.16 19.87 9.54
C VAL A 526 -17.47 21.20 9.85
N GLU A 527 -17.97 21.95 10.83
CA GLU A 527 -17.34 23.22 11.23
C GLU A 527 -15.88 23.00 11.66
N GLY A 528 -14.97 23.78 11.11
CA GLY A 528 -13.53 23.69 11.39
C GLY A 528 -12.74 22.75 10.47
N ILE A 529 -13.41 21.91 9.66
CA ILE A 529 -12.74 20.99 8.74
C ILE A 529 -13.07 21.39 7.28
N ASN A 530 -12.06 21.82 6.54
CA ASN A 530 -12.22 22.27 5.14
C ASN A 530 -12.20 21.10 4.14
N HIS A 531 -13.04 20.10 4.37
CA HIS A 531 -13.25 18.99 3.45
C HIS A 531 -14.64 18.39 3.71
N ASP A 532 -15.60 18.66 2.83
CA ASP A 532 -16.97 18.13 2.98
C ASP A 532 -17.08 16.71 2.37
N ILE A 533 -18.17 16.01 2.66
CA ILE A 533 -18.51 14.72 2.02
C ILE A 533 -19.90 14.78 1.39
N ARG A 534 -20.25 13.75 0.62
CA ARG A 534 -21.58 13.61 0.00
C ARG A 534 -22.33 12.37 0.51
N THR A 535 -23.64 12.45 0.58
CA THR A 535 -24.48 11.27 0.80
C THR A 535 -24.49 10.35 -0.42
N ALA A 536 -24.59 9.04 -0.18
CA ALA A 536 -24.78 8.03 -1.21
C ALA A 536 -26.21 8.05 -1.77
N SER A 537 -26.56 7.07 -2.63
CA SER A 537 -27.83 7.03 -3.36
C SER A 537 -29.07 7.10 -2.47
N ASP A 538 -29.00 6.48 -1.30
CA ASP A 538 -30.12 6.35 -0.36
C ASP A 538 -30.10 7.42 0.74
N GLY A 539 -29.20 8.40 0.60
CA GLY A 539 -29.09 9.56 1.47
C GLY A 539 -28.27 9.34 2.73
N ASP A 540 -27.72 8.15 2.92
CA ASP A 540 -26.77 7.84 3.98
C ASP A 540 -25.37 8.40 3.72
N TYR A 541 -24.65 8.61 4.82
CA TYR A 541 -23.28 9.13 4.80
C TYR A 541 -22.51 8.62 6.02
N TRP A 542 -21.19 8.63 5.89
CA TRP A 542 -20.24 8.31 6.95
C TRP A 542 -19.15 9.38 6.95
N ARG A 543 -18.90 9.97 8.11
CA ARG A 543 -17.85 10.98 8.30
C ARG A 543 -16.94 10.54 9.43
N LEU A 544 -15.75 10.08 9.06
CA LEU A 544 -14.69 9.73 10.00
C LEU A 544 -14.23 10.98 10.76
N LEU A 545 -14.30 10.92 12.09
CA LEU A 545 -13.93 11.99 13.01
C LEU A 545 -13.36 11.38 14.29
N ASN A 546 -12.43 12.09 14.93
CA ASN A 546 -11.99 11.71 16.27
C ASN A 546 -13.07 12.07 17.32
N PRO A 547 -12.99 11.53 18.55
CA PRO A 547 -13.93 11.85 19.61
C PRO A 547 -14.03 13.35 19.88
N GLY A 548 -15.25 13.87 20.01
CA GLY A 548 -15.51 15.30 20.16
C GLY A 548 -16.93 15.72 19.76
N GLU A 549 -17.25 17.00 19.97
CA GLU A 549 -18.52 17.60 19.53
C GLU A 549 -18.30 18.46 18.29
N TYR A 550 -19.11 18.22 17.26
CA TYR A 550 -18.96 18.85 15.96
C TYR A 550 -20.28 19.49 15.51
N ARG A 551 -20.23 20.75 15.07
CA ARG A 551 -21.37 21.35 14.38
C ARG A 551 -21.36 20.90 12.93
N VAL A 552 -22.37 20.12 12.57
CA VAL A 552 -22.54 19.55 11.23
C VAL A 552 -23.66 20.29 10.51
N THR A 553 -23.39 20.67 9.26
CA THR A 553 -24.31 21.40 8.37
C THR A 553 -24.56 20.59 7.11
N VAL A 554 -25.83 20.39 6.77
CA VAL A 554 -26.25 19.66 5.58
C VAL A 554 -26.87 20.61 4.56
N ARG A 555 -26.43 20.49 3.30
CA ARG A 555 -26.94 21.26 2.17
C ARG A 555 -27.27 20.33 1.01
N ALA A 556 -28.44 20.51 0.40
CA ALA A 556 -28.82 19.79 -0.82
C ALA A 556 -29.54 20.74 -1.77
N GLU A 557 -29.35 20.55 -3.08
CA GLU A 557 -29.98 21.41 -4.08
C GLU A 557 -31.52 21.32 -3.97
N GLY A 558 -32.18 22.47 -3.88
CA GLY A 558 -33.63 22.55 -3.76
C GLY A 558 -34.18 22.35 -2.33
N PHE A 559 -33.31 22.18 -1.34
CA PHE A 559 -33.68 22.04 0.08
C PHE A 559 -33.16 23.21 0.92
N SER A 560 -33.81 23.43 2.07
CA SER A 560 -33.33 24.35 3.10
C SER A 560 -32.15 23.75 3.85
N VAL A 561 -31.15 24.58 4.15
CA VAL A 561 -29.97 24.19 4.93
C VAL A 561 -30.38 23.81 6.36
N SER A 562 -29.78 22.77 6.91
CA SER A 562 -29.98 22.36 8.31
C SER A 562 -28.63 22.20 9.00
N SER A 563 -28.53 22.58 10.28
CA SER A 563 -27.31 22.47 11.07
C SER A 563 -27.64 22.01 12.48
N LYS A 564 -26.87 21.08 13.03
CA LYS A 564 -26.98 20.64 14.42
C LYS A 564 -25.61 20.17 14.96
N VAL A 565 -25.53 19.95 16.27
CA VAL A 565 -24.33 19.36 16.89
C VAL A 565 -24.46 17.84 16.87
N CYS A 566 -23.43 17.16 16.38
CA CYS A 566 -23.24 15.71 16.48
C CYS A 566 -22.08 15.45 17.45
N ALA A 567 -22.24 14.49 18.36
CA ALA A 567 -21.16 14.03 19.24
C ALA A 567 -20.56 12.74 18.69
N VAL A 568 -19.24 12.60 18.82
CA VAL A 568 -18.48 11.38 18.55
C VAL A 568 -17.94 10.84 19.87
N GLY A 569 -18.36 9.63 20.23
CA GLY A 569 -17.92 8.95 21.44
C GLY A 569 -16.49 8.39 21.35
N TYR A 570 -15.98 7.89 22.48
CA TYR A 570 -14.69 7.19 22.55
C TYR A 570 -14.80 5.70 22.19
N ASP A 571 -16.00 5.12 22.31
CA ASP A 571 -16.26 3.72 22.00
C ASP A 571 -16.18 3.44 20.50
N ILE A 572 -15.92 2.18 20.15
CA ILE A 572 -15.92 1.70 18.77
C ILE A 572 -17.36 1.68 18.26
N GLY A 573 -17.66 2.54 17.29
CA GLY A 573 -18.97 2.66 16.66
C GLY A 573 -19.32 4.09 16.27
N ALA A 574 -19.85 4.26 15.05
CA ALA A 574 -20.13 5.58 14.51
C ALA A 574 -21.41 6.11 15.15
N SER A 575 -21.36 7.33 15.68
CA SER A 575 -22.51 7.97 16.33
C SER A 575 -23.54 8.38 15.28
N SER A 576 -24.81 8.01 15.50
CA SER A 576 -25.89 8.36 14.58
C SER A 576 -26.15 9.87 14.56
N CYS A 577 -26.18 10.47 13.37
CA CYS A 577 -26.48 11.87 13.16
C CYS A 577 -27.37 12.13 11.94
N ASP A 578 -28.66 11.83 12.05
CA ASP A 578 -29.61 11.99 10.92
C ASP A 578 -30.08 13.42 10.66
N PHE A 579 -30.47 13.73 9.42
CA PHE A 579 -31.01 15.05 9.06
C PHE A 579 -32.32 14.92 8.27
N VAL A 580 -33.26 15.81 8.55
CA VAL A 580 -34.49 15.97 7.75
C VAL A 580 -34.50 17.35 7.13
N LEU A 581 -34.60 17.43 5.81
CA LEU A 581 -34.59 18.69 5.07
C LEU A 581 -35.96 19.02 4.47
N GLY A 582 -36.42 20.26 4.70
CA GLY A 582 -37.57 20.83 4.02
C GLY A 582 -37.22 21.38 2.64
N ARG A 583 -38.15 21.34 1.68
CA ARG A 583 -37.95 22.01 0.37
C ARG A 583 -37.77 23.51 0.55
N SER A 584 -36.83 24.09 -0.20
CA SER A 584 -36.60 25.54 -0.22
C SER A 584 -37.79 26.30 -0.83
N ASN A 585 -37.97 27.57 -0.45
CA ASN A 585 -39.01 28.41 -1.05
C ASN A 585 -38.80 28.60 -2.57
N LEU A 586 -37.54 28.67 -3.01
CA LEU A 586 -37.18 28.84 -4.42
C LEU A 586 -37.49 27.61 -5.28
N SER A 587 -37.27 26.41 -4.77
CA SER A 587 -37.65 25.17 -5.48
C SER A 587 -39.16 25.01 -5.56
N ARG A 588 -39.90 25.31 -4.49
CA ARG A 588 -41.37 25.37 -4.51
C ARG A 588 -41.88 26.36 -5.55
N ILE A 589 -41.27 27.55 -5.65
CA ILE A 589 -41.62 28.55 -6.66
C ILE A 589 -41.32 28.04 -8.07
N ARG A 590 -40.16 27.42 -8.34
CA ARG A 590 -39.83 26.84 -9.66
C ARG A 590 -40.80 25.74 -10.08
N GLU A 591 -41.21 24.87 -9.17
CA GLU A 591 -42.17 23.79 -9.42
C GLU A 591 -43.57 24.34 -9.73
N ILE A 592 -44.03 25.35 -8.99
CA ILE A 592 -45.26 26.09 -9.30
C ILE A 592 -45.14 26.74 -10.68
N MET A 593 -44.01 27.37 -11.00
CA MET A 593 -43.80 28.00 -12.30
C MET A 593 -43.82 27.01 -13.47
N GLN A 594 -43.20 25.83 -13.31
CA GLN A 594 -43.29 24.73 -14.30
C GLN A 594 -44.72 24.20 -14.41
N LYS A 595 -45.39 23.94 -13.28
CA LYS A 595 -46.76 23.39 -13.26
C LYS A 595 -47.80 24.33 -13.88
N PHE A 596 -47.61 25.64 -13.77
CA PHE A 596 -48.51 26.66 -14.33
C PHE A 596 -47.98 27.34 -15.60
N ASN A 597 -46.91 26.82 -16.21
CA ASN A 597 -46.28 27.33 -17.44
C ASN A 597 -45.94 28.84 -17.39
N LYS A 598 -45.47 29.34 -16.24
CA LYS A 598 -45.13 30.75 -16.02
C LYS A 598 -43.62 30.96 -16.14
N GLN A 599 -43.17 31.86 -17.03
CA GLN A 599 -41.76 32.24 -17.09
C GLN A 599 -41.39 33.26 -16.00
N PRO A 600 -40.11 33.30 -15.53
CA PRO A 600 -39.67 34.31 -14.58
C PRO A 600 -39.72 35.69 -15.24
N ILE A 601 -40.48 36.61 -14.67
CA ILE A 601 -40.43 38.01 -15.08
C ILE A 601 -39.04 38.53 -14.70
N SER A 602 -38.24 38.87 -15.71
CA SER A 602 -36.90 39.45 -15.53
C SER A 602 -36.96 40.67 -14.61
N MET A 603 -35.97 40.85 -13.73
CA MET A 603 -35.89 42.04 -12.87
C MET A 603 -35.90 43.34 -13.70
N ARG A 604 -35.36 43.30 -14.94
CA ARG A 604 -35.47 44.39 -15.93
C ARG A 604 -36.91 44.59 -16.43
N GLN A 605 -37.68 43.52 -16.63
CA GLN A 605 -39.10 43.61 -17.00
C GLN A 605 -39.98 44.13 -15.86
N ARG A 606 -39.70 43.77 -14.59
CA ARG A 606 -40.38 44.35 -13.42
C ARG A 606 -40.13 45.85 -13.27
N LEU A 607 -38.88 46.30 -13.50
CA LEU A 607 -38.54 47.73 -13.50
C LEU A 607 -39.18 48.49 -14.67
N ARG A 608 -39.33 47.84 -15.84
CA ARG A 608 -39.98 48.42 -17.03
C ARG A 608 -41.51 48.48 -16.89
N GLN A 609 -42.14 47.48 -16.27
CA GLN A 609 -43.57 47.49 -15.96
C GLN A 609 -43.93 48.52 -14.87
N ARG A 610 -43.08 48.73 -13.86
CA ARG A 610 -43.28 49.83 -12.89
C ARG A 610 -43.25 51.21 -13.55
N ARG A 611 -42.33 51.46 -14.49
CA ARG A 611 -42.26 52.74 -15.23
C ARG A 611 -43.44 53.00 -16.17
N LEU A 612 -44.20 51.97 -16.57
CA LEU A 612 -45.38 52.09 -17.43
C LEU A 612 -46.70 52.25 -16.65
N LEU A 613 -46.67 52.04 -15.33
CA LEU A 613 -47.81 52.27 -14.43
C LEU A 613 -47.76 53.64 -13.75
N ASP A 614 -46.62 54.34 -13.85
CA ASP A 614 -46.39 55.70 -13.36
C ASP A 614 -46.47 56.77 -14.49
N THR A 615 -47.06 56.44 -15.64
CA THR A 615 -47.34 57.38 -16.76
C THR A 615 -48.81 57.44 -17.09
#